data_AF-A0A239S9H9-F1
#
_entry.id   AF-A0A239S9H9-F1
#
_cell.length_a   1.000
_cell.length_b   1.000
_cell.length_c   1.000
_cell.angle_alpha   90.00
_cell.angle_beta   90.00
_cell.angle_gamma   90.00
#
_symmetry.space_group_name_H-M   'P 1'
#
loop_
_entity.id
_entity.type
_entity.pdbx_description
1 polymer ?
#
loop_
_entity_poly.entity_id
_entity_poly.type
_entity_poly.pdbx_seq_one_letter_code
_entity_poly.pdbx_strand_id
1 'polypeptide(L)'
;MPEISTTPCPNFPVPNYPNQTLSESRIGRLSEFTRKFDGGGVPSDTAIDTFMSHFAHMGVRDMLLGCMSDGDKKRILCRAARCHVGTFGPGRDFLERRKLLHRVDQDSADLFGALPASVKETMMTRARVGDHGQIVLTLPDTGLRVPLGRALLGTGEGALTTYEVRQLLMYEDGQLESLLERFSVGLGRVDAQYPDNEACHVWNDLIERCIDGKPIEQFSSDRTTLSLLGFALRALAGRLSARGLHHEFPIQQMLANSAQAYFHAEAPKSCADSLIEMGHCYQRKGDVRLAAWANKIAANVLAGAALELWDVGRHAEAEGCRRLASEAYATERALAATIGVQRAAELLDEVGAAPLPLLGANIPQSEFDAFWAERQSRRQNVQSSYSSTPRLPSFAPKGEEANPEASFSDSSSSYTSESSDSD
;
A
#
# COMPACT_ATOMS: atom_id res chain seq x y z
N MET A 1 -39.85 14.01 -39.88
CA MET A 1 -38.96 13.29 -38.94
C MET A 1 -38.52 14.29 -37.90
N PRO A 2 -38.64 14.01 -36.60
CA PRO A 2 -38.12 14.91 -35.58
C PRO A 2 -36.59 14.92 -35.66
N GLU A 3 -36.01 16.11 -35.75
CA GLU A 3 -34.57 16.33 -35.65
C GLU A 3 -34.11 15.85 -34.28
N ILE A 4 -33.36 14.76 -34.25
CA ILE A 4 -32.61 14.34 -33.06
C ILE A 4 -31.51 15.39 -32.92
N SER A 5 -31.78 16.43 -32.13
CA SER A 5 -30.77 17.36 -31.66
C SER A 5 -29.75 16.54 -30.88
N THR A 6 -28.66 16.16 -31.55
CA THR A 6 -27.48 15.54 -30.96
C THR A 6 -26.75 16.64 -30.21
N THR A 7 -27.31 17.03 -29.06
CA THR A 7 -26.62 17.92 -28.13
C THR A 7 -25.29 17.23 -27.79
N PRO A 8 -24.13 17.78 -28.17
CA PRO A 8 -22.85 17.15 -27.90
C PRO A 8 -22.73 16.94 -26.40
N CYS A 9 -22.47 15.70 -25.96
CA CYS A 9 -22.18 15.45 -24.55
C CYS A 9 -20.94 16.26 -24.13
N PRO A 10 -20.99 17.02 -23.03
CA PRO A 10 -19.87 17.84 -22.59
C PRO A 10 -18.68 16.96 -22.20
N ASN A 11 -17.52 17.19 -22.82
CA ASN A 11 -16.28 16.45 -22.52
C ASN A 11 -15.45 17.11 -21.40
N PHE A 12 -15.81 18.34 -20.98
CA PHE A 12 -15.12 19.07 -19.92
C PHE A 12 -16.14 19.80 -19.02
N PRO A 13 -16.87 19.05 -18.17
CA PRO A 13 -18.04 19.53 -17.43
C PRO A 13 -17.67 20.40 -16.22
N VAL A 14 -16.75 21.34 -16.40
CA VAL A 14 -16.37 22.33 -15.38
C VAL A 14 -17.28 23.56 -15.51
N PRO A 15 -18.00 23.96 -14.45
CA PRO A 15 -18.78 25.19 -14.39
C PRO A 15 -17.98 26.42 -14.83
N ASN A 16 -18.65 27.35 -15.50
CA ASN A 16 -18.07 28.59 -16.04
C ASN A 16 -17.02 28.37 -17.17
N TYR A 17 -16.79 27.13 -17.62
CA TYR A 17 -16.04 26.87 -18.84
C TYR A 17 -16.98 26.90 -20.07
N PRO A 18 -16.62 27.60 -21.16
CA PRO A 18 -17.51 27.75 -22.32
C PRO A 18 -17.98 26.41 -22.89
N ASN A 19 -19.32 26.26 -22.99
CA ASN A 19 -20.01 25.06 -23.47
C ASN A 19 -19.57 23.74 -22.79
N GLN A 20 -18.84 23.83 -21.66
CA GLN A 20 -18.33 22.67 -20.92
C GLN A 20 -17.59 21.66 -21.83
N THR A 21 -16.88 22.16 -22.84
CA THR A 21 -16.28 21.33 -23.89
C THR A 21 -14.89 21.84 -24.27
N LEU A 22 -13.86 21.05 -24.02
CA LEU A 22 -12.53 21.26 -24.58
C LEU A 22 -12.55 21.03 -26.09
N SER A 23 -11.92 21.93 -26.82
CA SER A 23 -11.69 21.81 -28.26
C SER A 23 -10.79 20.63 -28.59
N GLU A 24 -11.02 19.94 -29.71
CA GLU A 24 -10.17 18.86 -30.24
C GLU A 24 -8.68 19.20 -30.26
N SER A 25 -8.31 20.44 -30.62
CA SER A 25 -6.91 20.88 -30.60
C SER A 25 -6.26 20.79 -29.21
N ARG A 26 -7.02 21.10 -28.14
CA ARG A 26 -6.52 21.00 -26.76
C ARG A 26 -6.41 19.55 -26.31
N ILE A 27 -7.41 18.73 -26.66
CA ILE A 27 -7.39 17.29 -26.38
C ILE A 27 -6.19 16.65 -27.08
N GLY A 28 -5.95 16.96 -28.35
CA GLY A 28 -4.79 16.49 -29.11
C GLY A 28 -3.45 16.91 -28.47
N ARG A 29 -3.33 18.16 -28.00
CA ARG A 29 -2.13 18.63 -27.27
C ARG A 29 -1.92 17.89 -25.96
N LEU A 30 -2.99 17.62 -25.22
CA LEU A 30 -2.93 16.89 -23.96
C LEU A 30 -2.47 15.45 -24.18
N SER A 31 -3.05 14.78 -25.19
CA SER A 31 -2.64 13.43 -25.61
C SER A 31 -1.19 13.38 -26.09
N GLU A 32 -0.74 14.35 -26.89
CA GLU A 32 0.64 14.43 -27.35
C GLU A 32 1.62 14.65 -26.19
N PHE A 33 1.27 15.53 -25.26
CA PHE A 33 2.06 15.81 -24.05
C PHE A 33 2.16 14.56 -23.17
N THR A 34 1.03 13.92 -22.89
CA THR A 34 0.96 12.68 -22.11
C THR A 34 1.82 11.57 -22.72
N ARG A 35 1.74 11.37 -24.04
CA ARG A 35 2.53 10.35 -24.75
C ARG A 35 4.05 10.59 -24.62
N LYS A 36 4.51 11.84 -24.52
CA LYS A 36 5.94 12.13 -24.34
C LYS A 36 6.46 11.56 -23.02
N PHE A 37 5.70 11.72 -21.93
CA PHE A 37 6.04 11.16 -20.62
C PHE A 37 5.85 9.64 -20.57
N ASP A 38 4.70 9.14 -21.03
CA ASP A 38 4.40 7.70 -20.97
C ASP A 38 5.37 6.88 -21.86
N GLY A 39 5.97 7.48 -22.90
CA GLY A 39 6.97 6.86 -23.77
C GLY A 39 8.42 6.88 -23.22
N GLY A 40 8.63 7.24 -21.95
CA GLY A 40 9.96 7.29 -21.32
C GLY A 40 10.81 8.50 -21.71
N GLY A 41 10.29 9.40 -22.55
CA GLY A 41 10.93 10.68 -22.83
C GLY A 41 10.66 11.67 -21.68
N VAL A 42 11.69 12.34 -21.19
CA VAL A 42 11.52 13.46 -20.25
C VAL A 42 11.47 14.76 -21.06
N PRO A 43 10.32 15.45 -21.17
CA PRO A 43 10.26 16.72 -21.89
C PRO A 43 11.14 17.77 -21.20
N SER A 44 11.77 18.64 -21.99
CA SER A 44 12.53 19.77 -21.44
C SER A 44 11.61 20.76 -20.71
N ASP A 45 12.16 21.52 -19.76
CA ASP A 45 11.44 22.60 -19.07
C ASP A 45 10.78 23.57 -20.07
N THR A 46 11.42 23.86 -21.21
CA THR A 46 10.84 24.67 -22.29
C THR A 46 9.62 24.03 -22.92
N ALA A 47 9.63 22.70 -23.12
CA ALA A 47 8.49 21.98 -23.67
C ALA A 47 7.30 21.96 -22.69
N ILE A 48 7.56 21.82 -21.38
CA ILE A 48 6.52 21.88 -20.33
C ILE A 48 5.92 23.30 -20.26
N ASP A 49 6.76 24.33 -20.24
CA ASP A 49 6.33 25.73 -20.24
C ASP A 49 5.49 26.07 -21.49
N THR A 50 5.94 25.58 -22.65
CA THR A 50 5.24 25.73 -23.93
C THR A 50 3.86 25.05 -23.90
N PHE A 51 3.78 23.83 -23.35
CA PHE A 51 2.51 23.13 -23.17
C PHE A 51 1.57 23.93 -22.27
N MET A 52 2.02 24.35 -21.09
CA MET A 52 1.19 25.11 -20.15
C MET A 52 0.69 26.42 -20.75
N SER A 53 1.55 27.14 -21.46
CA SER A 53 1.20 28.38 -22.14
C SER A 53 0.16 28.14 -23.24
N HIS A 54 0.39 27.19 -24.14
CA HIS A 54 -0.52 26.90 -25.26
C HIS A 54 -1.83 26.25 -24.84
N PHE A 55 -1.86 25.48 -23.76
CA PHE A 55 -3.10 24.89 -23.26
C PHE A 55 -4.02 25.98 -22.68
N ALA A 56 -3.43 26.95 -21.97
CA ALA A 56 -4.15 28.08 -21.39
C ALA A 56 -4.59 29.14 -22.42
N HIS A 57 -3.86 29.30 -23.54
CA HIS A 57 -4.10 30.34 -24.53
C HIS A 57 -4.38 29.73 -25.92
N MET A 58 -5.58 29.92 -26.48
CA MET A 58 -5.83 29.49 -27.87
C MET A 58 -5.24 30.50 -28.85
N GLY A 59 -3.96 30.33 -29.15
CA GLY A 59 -3.29 31.00 -30.25
C GLY A 59 -2.94 32.47 -29.99
N VAL A 60 -2.24 33.04 -30.99
CA VAL A 60 -1.63 34.38 -30.92
C VAL A 60 -2.68 35.47 -30.66
N ARG A 61 -3.92 35.27 -31.14
CA ARG A 61 -5.02 36.22 -30.98
C ARG A 61 -5.57 36.27 -29.55
N ASP A 62 -5.72 35.14 -28.85
CA ASP A 62 -6.07 35.11 -27.43
C ASP A 62 -4.91 35.60 -26.54
N MET A 63 -3.67 35.39 -26.98
CA MET A 63 -2.48 35.88 -26.28
C MET A 63 -2.35 37.41 -26.37
N LEU A 64 -2.74 38.02 -27.49
CA LEU A 64 -2.73 39.47 -27.72
C LEU A 64 -4.00 40.20 -27.20
N LEU A 65 -5.17 39.55 -27.25
CA LEU A 65 -6.45 40.13 -26.81
C LEU A 65 -6.86 39.75 -25.38
N GLY A 66 -6.06 38.94 -24.68
CA GLY A 66 -6.34 38.33 -23.37
C GLY A 66 -6.54 39.29 -22.19
N CYS A 67 -6.65 40.60 -22.44
CA CYS A 67 -6.95 41.60 -21.41
C CYS A 67 -8.45 41.88 -21.22
N MET A 68 -9.37 41.40 -22.08
CA MET A 68 -10.73 41.99 -22.12
C MET A 68 -11.98 41.12 -21.90
N SER A 69 -11.98 39.77 -21.88
CA SER A 69 -13.30 39.10 -21.75
C SER A 69 -13.41 37.65 -21.24
N ASP A 70 -12.38 36.98 -20.70
CA ASP A 70 -12.56 35.56 -20.31
C ASP A 70 -11.65 35.09 -19.16
N GLY A 71 -11.67 35.83 -18.05
CA GLY A 71 -10.81 35.59 -16.88
C GLY A 71 -11.04 34.21 -16.24
N ASP A 72 -12.27 33.71 -16.24
CA ASP A 72 -12.62 32.42 -15.64
C ASP A 72 -12.13 31.24 -16.48
N LYS A 73 -12.35 31.25 -17.80
CA LYS A 73 -11.81 30.24 -18.71
C LYS A 73 -10.29 30.13 -18.61
N LYS A 74 -9.59 31.26 -18.67
CA LYS A 74 -8.12 31.27 -18.56
C LYS A 74 -7.67 30.68 -17.22
N ARG A 75 -8.33 31.07 -16.13
CA ARG A 75 -8.03 30.54 -14.79
C ARG A 75 -8.23 29.03 -14.74
N ILE A 76 -9.37 28.51 -15.22
CA ILE A 76 -9.68 27.08 -15.26
C ILE A 76 -8.63 26.30 -16.06
N LEU A 77 -8.24 26.78 -17.25
CA LEU A 77 -7.25 26.09 -18.09
C LEU A 77 -5.84 26.12 -17.49
N CYS A 78 -5.44 27.23 -16.84
CA CYS A 78 -4.17 27.30 -16.13
C CYS A 78 -4.11 26.29 -14.98
N ARG A 79 -5.20 26.13 -14.23
CA ARG A 79 -5.33 25.10 -13.19
C ARG A 79 -5.22 23.71 -13.78
N ALA A 80 -5.99 23.42 -14.83
CA ALA A 80 -6.00 22.12 -15.48
C ALA A 80 -4.61 21.75 -16.02
N ALA A 81 -3.90 22.69 -16.65
CA ALA A 81 -2.53 22.47 -17.10
C ALA A 81 -1.57 22.19 -15.94
N ARG A 82 -1.64 22.96 -14.84
CA ARG A 82 -0.80 22.73 -13.65
C ARG A 82 -1.08 21.37 -13.02
N CYS A 83 -2.34 21.00 -12.82
CA CYS A 83 -2.72 19.68 -12.32
C CYS A 83 -2.18 18.58 -13.22
N HIS A 84 -2.39 18.67 -14.53
CA HIS A 84 -1.92 17.66 -15.48
C HIS A 84 -0.39 17.48 -15.44
N VAL A 85 0.36 18.58 -15.49
CA VAL A 85 1.82 18.55 -15.36
C VAL A 85 2.25 17.97 -14.01
N GLY A 86 1.55 18.32 -12.93
CA GLY A 86 1.81 17.84 -11.59
C GLY A 86 1.60 16.33 -11.39
N THR A 87 0.99 15.62 -12.35
CA THR A 87 0.84 14.16 -12.32
C THR A 87 2.05 13.37 -12.81
N PHE A 88 3.10 14.06 -13.27
CA PHE A 88 4.34 13.45 -13.75
C PHE A 88 5.51 13.88 -12.86
N GLY A 89 6.45 12.97 -12.57
CA GLY A 89 7.63 13.27 -11.73
C GLY A 89 8.42 14.49 -12.20
N PRO A 90 8.95 14.49 -13.45
CA PRO A 90 9.66 15.66 -13.98
C PRO A 90 8.80 16.93 -14.09
N GLY A 91 7.47 16.75 -14.22
CA GLY A 91 6.52 17.85 -14.20
C GLY A 91 6.40 18.51 -12.83
N ARG A 92 6.39 17.72 -11.75
CA ARG A 92 6.45 18.22 -10.37
C ARG A 92 7.74 18.98 -10.12
N ASP A 93 8.89 18.43 -10.54
CA ASP A 93 10.18 19.10 -10.40
C ASP A 93 10.21 20.45 -11.13
N PHE A 94 9.64 20.51 -12.34
CA PHE A 94 9.48 21.76 -13.09
C PHE A 94 8.60 22.77 -12.32
N LEU A 95 7.45 22.33 -11.81
CA LEU A 95 6.55 23.19 -11.05
C LEU A 95 7.19 23.68 -9.75
N GLU A 96 8.00 22.88 -9.08
CA GLU A 96 8.76 23.27 -7.89
C GLU A 96 9.79 24.35 -8.24
N ARG A 97 10.61 24.14 -9.28
CA ARG A 97 11.57 25.14 -9.79
C ARG A 97 10.89 26.47 -10.14
N ARG A 98 9.65 26.42 -10.65
CA ARG A 98 8.84 27.61 -11.00
C ARG A 98 8.04 28.18 -9.84
N LYS A 99 8.13 27.60 -8.63
CA LYS A 99 7.33 27.96 -7.44
C LYS A 99 5.83 27.91 -7.71
N LEU A 100 5.39 26.89 -8.43
CA LEU A 100 3.99 26.64 -8.78
C LEU A 100 3.44 25.36 -8.17
N LEU A 101 4.29 24.45 -7.66
CA LEU A 101 3.85 23.17 -7.11
C LEU A 101 2.87 23.33 -5.94
N HIS A 102 3.12 24.29 -5.05
CA HIS A 102 2.23 24.62 -3.92
C HIS A 102 0.78 24.98 -4.34
N ARG A 103 0.53 25.30 -5.61
CA ARG A 103 -0.81 25.62 -6.13
C ARG A 103 -1.56 24.39 -6.61
N VAL A 104 -0.87 23.29 -6.89
CA VAL A 104 -1.46 22.10 -7.52
C VAL A 104 -2.53 21.48 -6.62
N ASP A 105 -2.31 21.44 -5.31
CA ASP A 105 -3.27 20.85 -4.37
C ASP A 105 -4.63 21.59 -4.40
N GLN A 106 -4.60 22.92 -4.25
CA GLN A 106 -5.83 23.72 -4.34
C GLN A 106 -6.43 23.72 -5.75
N ASP A 107 -5.61 23.75 -6.80
CA ASP A 107 -6.09 23.67 -8.17
C ASP A 107 -6.82 22.35 -8.45
N SER A 108 -6.29 21.23 -7.91
CA SER A 108 -6.93 19.91 -7.98
C SER A 108 -8.26 19.90 -7.25
N ALA A 109 -8.32 20.46 -6.04
CA ALA A 109 -9.55 20.57 -5.26
C ALA A 109 -10.61 21.42 -5.99
N ASP A 110 -10.22 22.58 -6.50
CA ASP A 110 -11.11 23.47 -7.25
C ASP A 110 -11.65 22.82 -8.53
N LEU A 111 -10.80 22.10 -9.28
CA LEU A 111 -11.20 21.44 -10.51
C LEU A 111 -12.10 20.24 -10.22
N PHE A 112 -11.69 19.35 -9.33
CA PHE A 112 -12.42 18.12 -9.05
C PHE A 112 -13.73 18.42 -8.32
N GLY A 113 -13.72 19.34 -7.35
CA GLY A 113 -14.92 19.76 -6.61
C GLY A 113 -16.00 20.37 -7.50
N ALA A 114 -15.62 20.97 -8.63
CA ALA A 114 -16.56 21.57 -9.57
C ALA A 114 -17.21 20.56 -10.54
N LEU A 115 -16.77 19.30 -10.56
CA LEU A 115 -17.28 18.29 -11.49
C LEU A 115 -18.61 17.67 -11.01
N PRO A 116 -19.51 17.28 -11.94
CA PRO A 116 -20.69 16.49 -11.62
C PRO A 116 -20.35 15.17 -10.92
N ALA A 117 -21.24 14.70 -10.04
CA ALA A 117 -21.03 13.47 -9.27
C ALA A 117 -20.71 12.24 -10.14
N SER A 118 -21.41 12.05 -11.26
CA SER A 118 -21.18 10.93 -12.19
C SER A 118 -19.79 10.94 -12.83
N VAL A 119 -19.23 12.13 -13.07
CA VAL A 119 -17.89 12.30 -13.63
C VAL A 119 -16.85 12.01 -12.55
N LYS A 120 -17.05 12.52 -11.33
CA LYS A 120 -16.19 12.21 -10.19
C LYS A 120 -16.13 10.72 -9.91
N GLU A 121 -17.29 10.05 -9.91
CA GLU A 121 -17.39 8.59 -9.76
C GLU A 121 -16.56 7.87 -10.84
N THR A 122 -16.75 8.23 -12.10
CA THR A 122 -15.96 7.66 -13.21
C THR A 122 -14.45 7.90 -13.07
N MET A 123 -14.05 9.07 -12.57
CA MET A 123 -12.64 9.38 -12.32
C MET A 123 -12.06 8.55 -11.16
N MET A 124 -12.83 8.30 -10.10
CA MET A 124 -12.41 7.51 -8.95
C MET A 124 -12.28 6.03 -9.31
N THR A 125 -13.23 5.47 -10.08
CA THR A 125 -13.15 4.05 -10.52
C THR A 125 -11.97 3.78 -11.45
N ARG A 126 -11.48 4.81 -12.16
CA ARG A 126 -10.32 4.75 -13.05
C ARG A 126 -9.04 5.31 -12.40
N ALA A 127 -9.05 5.56 -11.09
CA ALA A 127 -7.89 6.06 -10.38
C ALA A 127 -6.72 5.08 -10.47
N ARG A 128 -5.50 5.62 -10.49
CA ARG A 128 -4.27 4.84 -10.56
C ARG A 128 -3.17 5.44 -9.72
N VAL A 129 -2.23 4.61 -9.31
CA VAL A 129 -0.99 5.05 -8.66
C VAL A 129 -0.01 5.48 -9.75
N GLY A 130 0.37 6.76 -9.75
CA GLY A 130 1.32 7.35 -10.69
C GLY A 130 2.72 7.48 -10.11
N ASP A 131 3.53 8.33 -10.76
CA ASP A 131 4.91 8.62 -10.36
C ASP A 131 4.97 9.07 -8.89
N HIS A 132 6.04 8.67 -8.20
CA HIS A 132 6.25 8.94 -6.77
C HIS A 132 5.12 8.49 -5.84
N GLY A 133 4.21 7.63 -6.32
CA GLY A 133 3.13 7.04 -5.54
C GLY A 133 1.93 7.95 -5.38
N GLN A 134 1.85 9.05 -6.12
CA GLN A 134 0.67 9.90 -6.12
C GLN A 134 -0.55 9.18 -6.71
N ILE A 135 -1.75 9.52 -6.26
CA ILE A 135 -2.98 9.01 -6.86
C ILE A 135 -3.39 9.97 -7.97
N VAL A 136 -3.60 9.43 -9.17
CA VAL A 136 -3.96 10.19 -10.36
C VAL A 136 -5.39 9.87 -10.77
N LEU A 137 -6.22 10.90 -10.85
CA LEU A 137 -7.59 10.86 -11.33
C LEU A 137 -7.61 11.34 -12.78
N THR A 138 -8.24 10.61 -13.70
CA THR A 138 -8.26 10.96 -15.12
C THR A 138 -9.68 11.27 -15.57
N LEU A 139 -9.90 12.51 -16.02
CA LEU A 139 -11.17 12.95 -16.57
C LEU A 139 -11.50 12.13 -17.83
N PRO A 140 -12.72 11.57 -17.93
CA PRO A 140 -13.13 10.83 -19.12
C PRO A 140 -13.11 11.72 -20.37
N ASP A 141 -12.97 11.09 -21.53
CA ASP A 141 -13.04 11.67 -22.89
C ASP A 141 -11.92 12.66 -23.28
N THR A 142 -11.29 13.33 -22.32
CA THR A 142 -10.23 14.31 -22.55
C THR A 142 -8.85 13.79 -22.22
N GLY A 143 -8.76 12.78 -21.33
CA GLY A 143 -7.49 12.29 -20.80
C GLY A 143 -6.81 13.23 -19.81
N LEU A 144 -7.47 14.32 -19.40
CA LEU A 144 -6.93 15.26 -18.42
C LEU A 144 -6.68 14.56 -17.09
N ARG A 145 -5.44 14.63 -16.62
CA ARG A 145 -5.00 14.03 -15.35
C ARG A 145 -5.01 15.07 -14.23
N VAL A 146 -5.51 14.70 -13.06
CA VAL A 146 -5.58 15.53 -11.86
C VAL A 146 -4.99 14.72 -10.70
N PRO A 147 -3.96 15.22 -10.00
CA PRO A 147 -3.42 14.52 -8.84
C PRO A 147 -4.37 14.71 -7.66
N LEU A 148 -4.63 13.64 -6.93
CA LEU A 148 -5.35 13.72 -5.66
C LEU A 148 -4.37 14.24 -4.60
N GLY A 149 -4.65 15.45 -4.12
CA GLY A 149 -3.91 16.10 -3.06
C GLY A 149 -4.71 16.16 -1.76
N ARG A 150 -4.09 16.72 -0.71
CA ARG A 150 -4.65 16.78 0.65
C ARG A 150 -5.86 17.70 0.76
N ALA A 151 -5.95 18.74 -0.05
CA ALA A 151 -7.11 19.64 -0.05
C ALA A 151 -8.43 18.90 -0.37
N LEU A 152 -8.37 17.85 -1.21
CA LEU A 152 -9.51 16.97 -1.50
C LEU A 152 -9.87 16.03 -0.33
N LEU A 153 -8.99 15.87 0.64
CA LEU A 153 -9.19 15.08 1.86
C LEU A 153 -9.51 15.96 3.07
N GLY A 154 -9.76 17.26 2.86
CA GLY A 154 -10.18 18.18 3.91
C GLY A 154 -11.65 18.02 4.31
N THR A 155 -12.20 19.07 4.92
CA THR A 155 -13.62 19.17 5.32
C THR A 155 -14.37 20.23 4.51
N GLY A 156 -13.74 20.82 3.50
CA GLY A 156 -14.30 21.88 2.68
C GLY A 156 -15.31 21.38 1.64
N GLU A 157 -15.93 22.32 0.93
CA GLU A 157 -16.77 22.02 -0.22
C GLU A 157 -15.95 21.28 -1.30
N GLY A 158 -16.51 20.19 -1.84
CA GLY A 158 -15.84 19.36 -2.83
C GLY A 158 -14.85 18.34 -2.27
N ALA A 159 -14.64 18.30 -0.94
CA ALA A 159 -13.85 17.24 -0.31
C ALA A 159 -14.52 15.87 -0.43
N LEU A 160 -13.71 14.83 -0.51
CA LEU A 160 -14.17 13.44 -0.60
C LEU A 160 -14.82 13.00 0.71
N THR A 161 -16.00 12.39 0.59
CA THR A 161 -16.67 11.74 1.70
C THR A 161 -15.95 10.46 2.10
N THR A 162 -16.19 9.98 3.34
CA THR A 162 -15.67 8.67 3.79
C THR A 162 -16.10 7.53 2.89
N TYR A 163 -17.32 7.60 2.32
CA TYR A 163 -17.80 6.64 1.34
C TYR A 163 -16.98 6.68 0.06
N GLU A 164 -16.78 7.86 -0.54
CA GLU A 164 -15.98 8.03 -1.76
C GLU A 164 -14.53 7.58 -1.56
N VAL A 165 -13.92 7.88 -0.40
CA VAL A 165 -12.57 7.42 -0.07
C VAL A 165 -12.50 5.89 0.06
N ARG A 166 -13.51 5.27 0.66
CA ARG A 166 -13.60 3.80 0.71
C ARG A 166 -13.73 3.18 -0.67
N GLN A 167 -14.56 3.76 -1.53
CA GLN A 167 -14.65 3.32 -2.92
C GLN A 167 -13.30 3.51 -3.64
N LEU A 168 -12.65 4.65 -3.49
CA LEU A 168 -11.35 4.88 -4.12
C LEU A 168 -10.28 3.85 -3.71
N LEU A 169 -10.22 3.48 -2.43
CA LEU A 169 -9.21 2.53 -1.93
C LEU A 169 -9.55 1.07 -2.24
N MET A 170 -10.83 0.70 -2.14
CA MET A 170 -11.28 -0.70 -2.07
C MET A 170 -12.24 -1.12 -3.21
N TYR A 171 -12.66 -0.24 -4.12
CA TYR A 171 -13.66 -0.58 -5.13
C TYR A 171 -13.14 -1.60 -6.15
N GLU A 172 -13.99 -2.58 -6.44
CA GLU A 172 -13.69 -3.78 -7.23
C GLU A 172 -14.51 -3.89 -8.53
N ASP A 173 -15.40 -2.96 -8.85
CA ASP A 173 -16.29 -3.16 -10.01
C ASP A 173 -15.52 -2.94 -11.33
N GLY A 174 -15.21 -4.05 -12.00
CA GLY A 174 -14.56 -4.09 -13.31
C GLY A 174 -13.05 -3.85 -13.33
N GLN A 175 -12.38 -3.73 -12.18
CA GLN A 175 -10.91 -3.70 -12.08
C GLN A 175 -10.39 -5.01 -11.49
N LEU A 176 -9.25 -5.51 -11.99
CA LEU A 176 -8.64 -6.75 -11.48
C LEU A 176 -8.01 -6.58 -10.09
N GLU A 177 -7.60 -5.35 -9.73
CA GLU A 177 -6.85 -5.05 -8.50
C GLU A 177 -7.31 -3.72 -7.89
N SER A 178 -7.46 -3.68 -6.57
CA SER A 178 -7.82 -2.45 -5.84
C SER A 178 -6.68 -1.41 -5.89
N LEU A 179 -6.99 -0.14 -5.56
CA LEU A 179 -5.94 0.88 -5.50
C LEU A 179 -4.94 0.61 -4.36
N LEU A 180 -5.43 0.10 -3.22
CA LEU A 180 -4.59 -0.32 -2.11
C LEU A 180 -3.65 -1.48 -2.49
N GLU A 181 -4.13 -2.43 -3.27
CA GLU A 181 -3.33 -3.54 -3.79
C GLU A 181 -2.21 -3.04 -4.70
N ARG A 182 -2.53 -2.23 -5.70
CA ARG A 182 -1.55 -1.63 -6.61
C ARG A 182 -0.48 -0.82 -5.87
N PHE A 183 -0.89 -0.07 -4.86
CA PHE A 183 0.03 0.68 -4.01
C PHE A 183 0.95 -0.23 -3.20
N SER A 184 0.39 -1.30 -2.60
CA SER A 184 1.17 -2.30 -1.86
C SER A 184 2.20 -2.99 -2.76
N VAL A 185 1.81 -3.37 -3.98
CA VAL A 185 2.74 -3.94 -4.97
C VAL A 185 3.84 -2.93 -5.33
N GLY A 186 3.50 -1.66 -5.52
CA GLY A 186 4.47 -0.58 -5.77
C GLY A 186 5.47 -0.42 -4.62
N LEU A 187 4.99 -0.41 -3.37
CA LEU A 187 5.82 -0.39 -2.16
C LEU A 187 6.74 -1.62 -2.04
N GLY A 188 6.40 -2.74 -2.66
CA GLY A 188 7.27 -3.93 -2.68
C GLY A 188 8.40 -3.86 -3.71
N ARG A 189 8.26 -3.05 -4.77
CA ARG A 189 9.13 -3.06 -5.96
C ARG A 189 10.05 -1.85 -6.08
N VAL A 190 9.68 -0.73 -5.48
CA VAL A 190 10.38 0.55 -5.64
C VAL A 190 11.23 0.87 -4.40
N ASP A 191 12.27 1.69 -4.60
CA ASP A 191 13.21 2.14 -3.57
C ASP A 191 12.55 2.76 -2.32
N ALA A 192 13.38 3.02 -1.31
CA ALA A 192 12.96 3.59 -0.03
C ALA A 192 12.53 5.07 -0.11
N GLN A 193 12.79 5.77 -1.23
CA GLN A 193 12.40 7.17 -1.45
C GLN A 193 11.00 7.31 -2.07
N TYR A 194 10.49 6.24 -2.68
CA TYR A 194 9.07 6.10 -3.00
C TYR A 194 8.24 5.81 -1.73
N PRO A 195 6.95 6.16 -1.67
CA PRO A 195 6.40 7.35 -2.31
C PRO A 195 7.06 8.63 -1.74
N ASP A 196 6.91 9.76 -2.43
CA ASP A 196 7.41 11.04 -1.92
C ASP A 196 6.63 11.49 -0.66
N ASN A 197 7.11 12.52 0.04
CA ASN A 197 6.51 12.93 1.31
C ASN A 197 5.05 13.41 1.16
N GLU A 198 4.72 14.08 0.06
CA GLU A 198 3.35 14.53 -0.21
C GLU A 198 2.40 13.34 -0.48
N ALA A 199 2.86 12.36 -1.25
CA ALA A 199 2.11 11.14 -1.46
C ALA A 199 1.98 10.32 -0.17
N CYS A 200 3.00 10.28 0.70
CA CYS A 200 2.89 9.68 2.03
C CYS A 200 1.74 10.32 2.83
N HIS A 201 1.63 11.65 2.84
CA HIS A 201 0.51 12.35 3.51
C HIS A 201 -0.84 11.96 2.93
N VAL A 202 -0.97 12.00 1.60
CA VAL A 202 -2.22 11.64 0.93
C VAL A 202 -2.64 10.21 1.25
N TRP A 203 -1.70 9.24 1.22
CA TRP A 203 -1.99 7.86 1.57
C TRP A 203 -2.36 7.68 3.04
N ASN A 204 -1.65 8.35 3.96
CA ASN A 204 -1.98 8.31 5.38
C ASN A 204 -3.38 8.88 5.63
N ASP A 205 -3.67 10.07 5.11
CA ASP A 205 -4.95 10.77 5.27
C ASP A 205 -6.11 9.93 4.68
N LEU A 206 -5.90 9.26 3.53
CA LEU A 206 -6.89 8.34 2.94
C LEU A 206 -7.16 7.12 3.82
N ILE A 207 -6.11 6.45 4.29
CA ILE A 207 -6.24 5.25 5.11
C ILE A 207 -6.91 5.60 6.44
N GLU A 208 -6.47 6.68 7.10
CA GLU A 208 -7.07 7.15 8.35
C GLU A 208 -8.55 7.49 8.17
N ARG A 209 -8.91 8.18 7.09
CA ARG A 209 -10.32 8.50 6.80
C ARG A 209 -11.16 7.26 6.51
N CYS A 210 -10.57 6.23 5.89
CA CYS A 210 -11.26 4.95 5.70
C CYS A 210 -11.46 4.18 7.02
N ILE A 211 -10.48 4.22 7.92
CA ILE A 211 -10.59 3.62 9.26
C ILE A 211 -11.64 4.38 10.08
N ASP A 212 -11.68 5.72 9.96
CA ASP A 212 -12.71 6.58 10.57
C ASP A 212 -12.82 6.40 12.09
N GLY A 213 -11.67 6.16 12.75
CA GLY A 213 -11.58 5.88 14.18
C GLY A 213 -12.21 4.57 14.64
N LYS A 214 -12.68 3.72 13.71
CA LYS A 214 -13.28 2.41 14.02
C LYS A 214 -12.21 1.36 14.26
N PRO A 215 -12.55 0.27 14.97
CA PRO A 215 -11.66 -0.90 15.07
C PRO A 215 -11.25 -1.42 13.69
N ILE A 216 -9.99 -1.86 13.55
CA ILE A 216 -9.42 -2.27 12.27
C ILE A 216 -10.16 -3.48 11.66
N GLU A 217 -10.75 -4.36 12.45
CA GLU A 217 -11.57 -5.47 11.93
C GLU A 217 -12.81 -5.00 11.14
N GLN A 218 -13.25 -3.75 11.32
CA GLN A 218 -14.37 -3.18 10.58
C GLN A 218 -13.96 -2.56 9.23
N PHE A 219 -12.65 -2.48 8.96
CA PHE A 219 -12.12 -1.96 7.70
C PHE A 219 -12.52 -2.85 6.52
N SER A 220 -12.38 -4.17 6.66
CA SER A 220 -12.81 -5.16 5.67
C SER A 220 -13.06 -6.50 6.35
N SER A 221 -14.04 -7.26 5.85
CA SER A 221 -14.20 -8.67 6.19
C SER A 221 -13.25 -9.59 5.40
N ASP A 222 -12.63 -9.08 4.33
CA ASP A 222 -11.68 -9.85 3.53
C ASP A 222 -10.27 -9.79 4.15
N ARG A 223 -9.73 -10.98 4.44
CA ARG A 223 -8.39 -11.16 5.00
C ARG A 223 -7.29 -10.72 4.05
N THR A 224 -7.50 -10.81 2.74
CA THR A 224 -6.53 -10.36 1.74
C THR A 224 -6.38 -8.85 1.82
N THR A 225 -7.51 -8.14 1.82
CA THR A 225 -7.56 -6.69 2.00
C THR A 225 -6.95 -6.24 3.33
N LEU A 226 -7.23 -6.93 4.43
CA LEU A 226 -6.58 -6.64 5.72
C LEU A 226 -5.06 -6.88 5.68
N SER A 227 -4.59 -7.93 4.99
CA SER A 227 -3.16 -8.15 4.78
C SER A 227 -2.50 -7.03 3.96
N LEU A 228 -3.17 -6.55 2.91
CA LEU A 228 -2.71 -5.42 2.09
C LEU A 228 -2.65 -4.13 2.89
N LEU A 229 -3.68 -3.85 3.70
CA LEU A 229 -3.68 -2.72 4.64
C LEU A 229 -2.52 -2.80 5.62
N GLY A 230 -2.33 -3.97 6.25
CA GLY A 230 -1.24 -4.23 7.18
C GLY A 230 0.13 -3.99 6.55
N PHE A 231 0.31 -4.44 5.31
CA PHE A 231 1.52 -4.24 4.53
C PHE A 231 1.76 -2.78 4.20
N ALA A 232 0.77 -2.09 3.62
CA ALA A 232 0.89 -0.69 3.22
C ALA A 232 1.26 0.20 4.41
N LEU A 233 0.58 0.02 5.55
CA LEU A 233 0.84 0.79 6.78
C LEU A 233 2.26 0.54 7.32
N ARG A 234 2.70 -0.71 7.41
CA ARG A 234 4.05 -1.04 7.91
C ARG A 234 5.12 -0.52 6.96
N ALA A 235 4.97 -0.74 5.67
CA ALA A 235 5.94 -0.31 4.66
C ALA A 235 6.06 1.23 4.63
N LEU A 236 4.95 1.96 4.72
CA LEU A 236 4.96 3.41 4.88
C LEU A 236 5.65 3.83 6.17
N ALA A 237 5.27 3.25 7.31
CA ALA A 237 5.86 3.56 8.61
C ALA A 237 7.39 3.34 8.63
N GLY A 238 7.86 2.22 8.07
CA GLY A 238 9.28 1.91 7.95
C GLY A 238 10.05 2.92 7.09
N ARG A 239 9.49 3.30 5.92
CA ARG A 239 10.08 4.30 5.02
C ARG A 239 10.14 5.68 5.69
N LEU A 240 9.06 6.12 6.33
CA LEU A 240 8.98 7.40 7.05
C LEU A 240 9.93 7.45 8.24
N SER A 241 10.03 6.34 8.97
CA SER A 241 10.98 6.16 10.07
C SER A 241 12.43 6.25 9.59
N ALA A 242 12.78 5.62 8.47
CA ALA A 242 14.12 5.69 7.88
C ALA A 242 14.49 7.12 7.43
N ARG A 243 13.50 7.92 7.04
CA ARG A 243 13.67 9.35 6.70
C ARG A 243 13.67 10.29 7.91
N GLY A 244 13.43 9.78 9.13
CA GLY A 244 13.40 10.59 10.35
C GLY A 244 12.15 11.48 10.49
N LEU A 245 11.06 11.18 9.79
CA LEU A 245 9.83 12.01 9.77
C LEU A 245 8.88 11.71 10.94
N HIS A 246 9.43 11.40 12.11
CA HIS A 246 8.67 10.99 13.31
C HIS A 246 7.76 12.08 13.91
N HIS A 247 8.02 13.35 13.58
CA HIS A 247 7.24 14.50 14.05
C HIS A 247 6.09 14.86 13.12
N GLU A 248 6.15 14.40 11.88
CA GLU A 248 5.20 14.73 10.82
C GLU A 248 4.13 13.63 10.64
N PHE A 249 4.50 12.38 10.94
CA PHE A 249 3.62 11.22 10.76
C PHE A 249 3.40 10.42 12.05
N PRO A 250 2.20 9.86 12.25
CA PRO A 250 1.86 9.05 13.43
C PRO A 250 2.39 7.61 13.31
N ILE A 251 3.71 7.44 13.13
CA ILE A 251 4.37 6.14 12.83
C ILE A 251 3.98 5.03 13.83
N GLN A 252 3.86 5.34 15.12
CA GLN A 252 3.45 4.37 16.14
C GLN A 252 2.01 3.87 15.91
N GLN A 253 1.08 4.77 15.56
CA GLN A 253 -0.30 4.42 15.25
C GLN A 253 -0.38 3.59 13.96
N MET A 254 0.41 3.95 12.94
CA MET A 254 0.47 3.18 11.68
C MET A 254 0.92 1.73 11.94
N LEU A 255 1.96 1.54 12.76
CA LEU A 255 2.45 0.20 13.13
C LEU A 255 1.45 -0.57 14.00
N ALA A 256 0.75 0.11 14.92
CA ALA A 256 -0.31 -0.51 15.72
C ALA A 256 -1.49 -0.98 14.85
N ASN A 257 -1.96 -0.12 13.93
CA ASN A 257 -3.01 -0.45 12.96
C ASN A 257 -2.56 -1.59 12.03
N SER A 258 -1.28 -1.60 11.62
CA SER A 258 -0.71 -2.69 10.83
C SER A 258 -0.73 -4.03 11.58
N ALA A 259 -0.31 -4.05 12.85
CA ALA A 259 -0.34 -5.25 13.67
C ALA A 259 -1.77 -5.79 13.84
N GLN A 260 -2.75 -4.91 14.10
CA GLN A 260 -4.16 -5.29 14.17
C GLN A 260 -4.65 -5.87 12.83
N ALA A 261 -4.34 -5.22 11.72
CA ALA A 261 -4.75 -5.69 10.39
C ALA A 261 -4.20 -7.08 10.09
N TYR A 262 -2.90 -7.32 10.36
CA TYR A 262 -2.30 -8.65 10.19
C TYR A 262 -2.83 -9.70 11.17
N PHE A 263 -3.18 -9.31 12.38
CA PHE A 263 -3.82 -10.21 13.34
C PHE A 263 -5.17 -10.72 12.82
N HIS A 264 -6.02 -9.81 12.33
CA HIS A 264 -7.32 -10.16 11.75
C HIS A 264 -7.21 -10.87 10.39
N ALA A 265 -6.10 -10.68 9.69
CA ALA A 265 -5.78 -11.42 8.48
C ALA A 265 -5.19 -12.82 8.72
N GLU A 266 -5.01 -13.24 9.99
CA GLU A 266 -4.38 -14.52 10.37
C GLU A 266 -2.92 -14.65 9.87
N ALA A 267 -2.19 -13.54 9.88
CA ALA A 267 -0.77 -13.45 9.51
C ALA A 267 0.12 -13.16 10.74
N PRO A 268 0.31 -14.13 11.66
CA PRO A 268 0.92 -13.89 12.97
C PRO A 268 2.38 -13.42 12.90
N LYS A 269 3.15 -13.88 11.91
CA LYS A 269 4.54 -13.41 11.70
C LYS A 269 4.57 -11.93 11.33
N SER A 270 3.78 -11.52 10.35
CA SER A 270 3.69 -10.12 9.93
C SER A 270 3.15 -9.22 11.03
N CYS A 271 2.18 -9.70 11.81
CA CYS A 271 1.68 -9.01 13.01
C CYS A 271 2.80 -8.78 14.03
N ALA A 272 3.54 -9.84 14.39
CA ALA A 272 4.62 -9.77 15.35
C ALA A 272 5.75 -8.84 14.90
N ASP A 273 6.10 -8.88 13.63
CA ASP A 273 7.10 -7.97 13.08
C ASP A 273 6.69 -6.49 13.19
N SER A 274 5.42 -6.14 12.91
CA SER A 274 4.91 -4.76 13.09
C SER A 274 5.02 -4.33 14.56
N LEU A 275 4.77 -5.24 15.49
CA LEU A 275 4.91 -5.01 16.93
C LEU A 275 6.38 -4.83 17.35
N ILE A 276 7.31 -5.62 16.81
CA ILE A 276 8.76 -5.50 17.06
C ILE A 276 9.27 -4.16 16.54
N GLU A 277 8.87 -3.78 15.32
CA GLU A 277 9.23 -2.48 14.72
C GLU A 277 8.69 -1.30 15.53
N MET A 278 7.46 -1.43 16.06
CA MET A 278 6.90 -0.48 17.02
C MET A 278 7.71 -0.43 18.31
N GLY A 279 8.17 -1.58 18.82
CA GLY A 279 9.08 -1.66 19.96
C GLY A 279 10.39 -0.88 19.74
N HIS A 280 10.99 -1.00 18.56
CA HIS A 280 12.16 -0.21 18.18
C HIS A 280 11.86 1.30 18.10
N CYS A 281 10.65 1.69 17.69
CA CYS A 281 10.23 3.10 17.71
C CYS A 281 10.14 3.65 19.15
N TYR A 282 9.55 2.89 20.08
CA TYR A 282 9.51 3.27 21.50
C TYR A 282 10.90 3.35 22.13
N GLN A 283 11.76 2.36 21.84
CA GLN A 283 13.12 2.35 22.36
C GLN A 283 13.93 3.58 21.92
N ARG A 284 13.79 4.01 20.64
CA ARG A 284 14.43 5.24 20.14
C ARG A 284 13.93 6.52 20.83
N LYS A 285 12.68 6.52 21.31
CA LYS A 285 12.12 7.63 22.09
C LYS A 285 12.47 7.57 23.58
N GLY A 286 13.13 6.50 24.05
CA GLY A 286 13.43 6.27 25.46
C GLY A 286 12.30 5.57 26.24
N ASP A 287 11.20 5.20 25.58
CA ASP A 287 10.05 4.56 26.21
C ASP A 287 10.26 3.05 26.40
N VAL A 288 11.22 2.67 27.25
CA VAL A 288 11.63 1.27 27.45
C VAL A 288 10.46 0.38 27.90
N ARG A 289 9.52 0.91 28.69
CA ARG A 289 8.30 0.20 29.13
C ARG A 289 7.41 -0.22 27.96
N LEU A 290 7.17 0.70 27.03
CA LEU A 290 6.31 0.44 25.88
C LEU A 290 7.04 -0.45 24.85
N ALA A 291 8.36 -0.30 24.72
CA ALA A 291 9.17 -1.20 23.92
C ALA A 291 9.12 -2.65 24.43
N ALA A 292 9.25 -2.86 25.74
CA ALA A 292 9.12 -4.18 26.36
C ALA A 292 7.71 -4.76 26.14
N TRP A 293 6.67 -3.94 26.35
CA TRP A 293 5.29 -4.37 26.16
C TRP A 293 4.97 -4.77 24.71
N ALA A 294 5.46 -4.01 23.72
CA ALA A 294 5.30 -4.35 22.31
C ALA A 294 5.95 -5.71 21.97
N ASN A 295 7.17 -5.95 22.47
CA ASN A 295 7.87 -7.24 22.31
C ASN A 295 7.14 -8.39 23.03
N LYS A 296 6.54 -8.13 24.19
CA LYS A 296 5.70 -9.11 24.89
C LYS A 296 4.51 -9.56 24.04
N ILE A 297 3.78 -8.60 23.46
CA ILE A 297 2.63 -8.92 22.60
C ILE A 297 3.09 -9.69 21.36
N ALA A 298 4.21 -9.28 20.73
CA ALA A 298 4.78 -9.99 19.59
C ALA A 298 5.11 -11.45 19.93
N ALA A 299 5.74 -11.68 21.08
CA ALA A 299 6.09 -13.01 21.56
C ALA A 299 4.83 -13.87 21.81
N ASN A 300 3.81 -13.29 22.45
CA ASN A 300 2.53 -13.96 22.71
C ASN A 300 1.81 -14.38 21.42
N VAL A 301 1.74 -13.50 20.41
CA VAL A 301 1.15 -13.79 19.09
C VAL A 301 1.88 -14.94 18.40
N LEU A 302 3.21 -14.92 18.39
CA LEU A 302 4.03 -15.97 17.78
C LEU A 302 3.94 -17.29 18.54
N ALA A 303 3.88 -17.25 19.88
CA ALA A 303 3.71 -18.42 20.73
C ALA A 303 2.37 -19.11 20.46
N GLY A 304 1.27 -18.37 20.43
CA GLY A 304 -0.05 -18.89 20.08
C GLY A 304 -0.05 -19.56 18.70
N ALA A 305 0.46 -18.85 17.69
CA ALA A 305 0.57 -19.37 16.33
C ALA A 305 1.44 -20.64 16.23
N ALA A 306 2.54 -20.71 17.00
CA ALA A 306 3.39 -21.90 17.04
C ALA A 306 2.63 -23.12 17.57
N LEU A 307 1.84 -22.96 18.65
CA LEU A 307 1.03 -24.04 19.22
C LEU A 307 -0.07 -24.50 18.25
N GLU A 308 -0.79 -23.56 17.64
CA GLU A 308 -1.83 -23.86 16.65
C GLU A 308 -1.28 -24.57 15.42
N LEU A 309 -0.17 -24.08 14.85
CA LEU A 309 0.50 -24.72 13.71
C LEU A 309 0.99 -26.13 14.04
N TRP A 310 1.44 -26.36 15.28
CA TRP A 310 1.82 -27.67 15.74
C TRP A 310 0.62 -28.63 15.78
N ASP A 311 -0.51 -28.17 16.30
CA ASP A 311 -1.73 -28.97 16.47
C ASP A 311 -2.34 -29.38 15.12
N VAL A 312 -2.14 -28.58 14.06
CA VAL A 312 -2.53 -28.93 12.68
C VAL A 312 -1.44 -29.65 11.86
N GLY A 313 -0.34 -30.05 12.49
CA GLY A 313 0.73 -30.84 11.85
C GLY A 313 1.73 -30.04 10.99
N ARG A 314 1.64 -28.70 10.97
CA ARG A 314 2.57 -27.81 10.23
C ARG A 314 3.84 -27.53 11.03
N HIS A 315 4.55 -28.60 11.39
CA HIS A 315 5.64 -28.54 12.37
C HIS A 315 6.82 -27.64 11.99
N ALA A 316 7.21 -27.58 10.71
CA ALA A 316 8.32 -26.73 10.28
C ALA A 316 8.01 -25.23 10.47
N GLU A 317 6.77 -24.83 10.20
CA GLU A 317 6.33 -23.46 10.40
C GLU A 317 6.12 -23.12 11.87
N ALA A 318 5.59 -24.07 12.63
CA ALA A 318 5.47 -23.98 14.09
C ALA A 318 6.83 -23.71 14.75
N GLU A 319 7.87 -24.45 14.35
CA GLU A 319 9.24 -24.26 14.83
C GLU A 319 9.79 -22.88 14.46
N GLY A 320 9.48 -22.39 13.26
CA GLY A 320 9.80 -21.03 12.84
C GLY A 320 9.17 -19.97 13.74
N CYS A 321 7.88 -20.09 14.06
CA CYS A 321 7.19 -19.20 14.98
C CYS A 321 7.75 -19.28 16.41
N ARG A 322 8.05 -20.49 16.91
CA ARG A 322 8.67 -20.69 18.23
C ARG A 322 10.00 -19.97 18.38
N ARG A 323 10.87 -20.06 17.36
CA ARG A 323 12.17 -19.39 17.38
C ARG A 323 11.99 -17.88 17.51
N LEU A 324 11.13 -17.29 16.67
CA LEU A 324 10.83 -15.85 16.72
C LEU A 324 10.19 -15.44 18.06
N ALA A 325 9.28 -16.26 18.62
CA ALA A 325 8.69 -16.00 19.93
C ALA A 325 9.76 -15.95 21.03
N SER A 326 10.73 -16.88 20.99
CA SER A 326 11.83 -16.95 21.95
C SER A 326 12.74 -15.71 21.87
N GLU A 327 13.04 -15.24 20.65
CA GLU A 327 13.80 -14.00 20.41
C GLU A 327 13.06 -12.77 20.94
N ALA A 328 11.74 -12.70 20.75
CA ALA A 328 10.90 -11.62 21.26
C ALA A 328 10.80 -11.62 22.80
N TYR A 329 10.63 -12.77 23.45
CA TYR A 329 10.67 -12.88 24.92
C TYR A 329 12.04 -12.50 25.49
N ALA A 330 13.14 -12.86 24.82
CA ALA A 330 14.47 -12.47 25.26
C ALA A 330 14.66 -10.95 25.22
N THR A 331 14.16 -10.30 24.16
CA THR A 331 14.19 -8.85 24.00
C THR A 331 13.32 -8.16 25.06
N GLU A 332 12.11 -8.66 25.30
CA GLU A 332 11.23 -8.17 26.36
C GLU A 332 11.91 -8.20 27.73
N ARG A 333 12.52 -9.33 28.10
CA ARG A 333 13.22 -9.46 29.39
C ARG A 333 14.40 -8.52 29.53
N ALA A 334 15.19 -8.35 28.45
CA ALA A 334 16.31 -7.43 28.44
C ALA A 334 15.84 -5.97 28.65
N LEU A 335 14.75 -5.57 28.00
CA LEU A 335 14.16 -4.25 28.18
C LEU A 335 13.56 -4.08 29.58
N ALA A 336 12.84 -5.09 30.09
CA ALA A 336 12.24 -5.07 31.43
C ALA A 336 13.29 -4.97 32.55
N ALA A 337 14.45 -5.63 32.39
CA ALA A 337 15.57 -5.51 33.32
C ALA A 337 16.09 -4.06 33.39
N THR A 338 16.13 -3.36 32.26
CA THR A 338 16.53 -1.95 32.18
C THR A 338 15.56 -1.03 32.95
N ILE A 339 14.26 -1.35 32.96
CA ILE A 339 13.25 -0.61 33.74
C ILE A 339 13.49 -0.78 35.24
N GLY A 340 13.84 -2.00 35.68
CA GLY A 340 14.19 -2.27 37.07
C GLY A 340 15.39 -1.44 37.57
N VAL A 341 16.30 -1.07 36.65
CA VAL A 341 17.45 -0.20 36.91
C VAL A 341 17.04 1.29 36.85
N GLN A 342 16.21 1.70 35.89
CA GLN A 342 15.75 3.09 35.73
C GLN A 342 14.75 3.54 36.81
N ARG A 343 13.94 2.64 37.37
CA ARG A 343 13.04 2.95 38.51
C ARG A 343 13.80 3.34 39.78
N ALA A 344 15.08 3.01 39.87
CA ALA A 344 15.96 3.49 40.94
C ALA A 344 16.52 4.90 40.67
N ALA A 345 16.36 5.43 39.45
CA ALA A 345 16.97 6.69 39.02
C ALA A 345 15.98 7.85 38.92
N GLU A 346 14.74 7.69 38.41
CA GLU A 346 13.88 8.85 38.11
C GLU A 346 12.36 8.61 38.34
N LEU A 347 11.76 9.55 39.08
CA LEU A 347 10.33 9.83 39.22
C LEU A 347 10.03 11.08 38.36
N LEU A 348 8.86 11.09 37.69
CA LEU A 348 8.34 12.08 36.71
C LEU A 348 8.86 11.80 35.28
N ASP A 349 8.06 11.75 34.22
CA ASP A 349 6.85 12.49 33.86
C ASP A 349 5.96 11.61 32.93
N GLU A 350 4.63 11.58 33.12
CA GLU A 350 3.70 10.78 32.29
C GLU A 350 2.96 11.69 31.28
N VAL A 351 3.27 11.55 29.98
CA VAL A 351 2.49 12.15 28.90
C VAL A 351 2.27 11.15 27.75
N GLY A 352 1.01 10.77 27.55
CA GLY A 352 0.39 10.66 26.21
C GLY A 352 0.83 9.55 25.26
N ALA A 353 1.14 8.34 25.73
CA ALA A 353 1.31 7.19 24.82
C ALA A 353 -0.04 6.58 24.42
N ALA A 354 -0.23 6.33 23.12
CA ALA A 354 -1.39 5.59 22.63
C ALA A 354 -1.40 4.17 23.24
N PRO A 355 -2.57 3.65 23.66
CA PRO A 355 -2.66 2.31 24.23
C PRO A 355 -2.24 1.25 23.21
N LEU A 356 -1.36 0.36 23.62
CA LEU A 356 -0.91 -0.76 22.80
C LEU A 356 -2.08 -1.73 22.56
N PRO A 357 -2.20 -2.31 21.36
CA PRO A 357 -3.30 -3.21 21.05
C PRO A 357 -3.17 -4.51 21.85
N LEU A 358 -4.27 -4.96 22.45
CA LEU A 358 -4.33 -6.28 23.10
C LEU A 358 -4.58 -7.33 22.02
N LEU A 359 -3.51 -8.01 21.57
CA LEU A 359 -3.57 -9.01 20.51
C LEU A 359 -3.16 -10.39 21.03
N GLY A 360 -3.98 -11.39 20.70
CA GLY A 360 -3.75 -12.80 21.07
C GLY A 360 -3.94 -13.10 22.56
N ALA A 361 -3.78 -14.38 22.91
CA ALA A 361 -3.77 -14.81 24.29
C ALA A 361 -2.49 -14.34 25.00
N ASN A 362 -2.59 -14.01 26.28
CA ASN A 362 -1.40 -13.74 27.09
C ASN A 362 -0.78 -15.07 27.53
N ILE A 363 0.31 -15.48 26.88
CA ILE A 363 1.00 -16.75 27.15
C ILE A 363 2.39 -16.43 27.70
N PRO A 364 2.63 -16.44 29.02
CA PRO A 364 3.98 -16.25 29.56
C PRO A 364 4.98 -17.25 28.98
N GLN A 365 6.25 -16.85 28.84
CA GLN A 365 7.31 -17.70 28.28
C GLN A 365 7.36 -19.10 28.94
N SER A 366 7.28 -19.16 30.28
CA SER A 366 7.32 -20.43 31.02
C SER A 366 6.15 -21.36 30.69
N GLU A 367 4.97 -20.79 30.44
CA GLU A 367 3.77 -21.54 30.06
C GLU A 367 3.88 -22.04 28.61
N PHE A 368 4.36 -21.18 27.71
CA PHE A 368 4.66 -21.56 26.34
C PHE A 368 5.67 -22.70 26.26
N ASP A 369 6.79 -22.61 27.00
CA ASP A 369 7.83 -23.63 27.03
C ASP A 369 7.29 -24.97 27.55
N ALA A 370 6.41 -24.96 28.56
CA ALA A 370 5.76 -26.15 29.08
C ALA A 370 4.82 -26.79 28.04
N PHE A 371 3.95 -26.00 27.41
CA PHE A 371 3.05 -26.47 26.35
C PHE A 371 3.79 -27.01 25.13
N TRP A 372 4.93 -26.41 24.81
CA TRP A 372 5.78 -26.85 23.71
C TRP A 372 6.46 -28.19 24.02
N ALA A 373 7.04 -28.33 25.22
CA ALA A 373 7.69 -29.57 25.67
C ALA A 373 6.71 -30.75 25.73
N GLU A 374 5.48 -30.51 26.19
CA GLU A 374 4.43 -31.54 26.21
C GLU A 374 4.11 -32.04 24.78
N ARG A 375 3.91 -31.12 23.84
CA ARG A 375 3.63 -31.42 22.43
C ARG A 375 4.76 -32.20 21.75
N GLN A 376 6.01 -31.82 22.01
CA GLN A 376 7.17 -32.56 21.51
C GLN A 376 7.23 -33.99 22.08
N SER A 377 6.98 -34.15 23.37
CA SER A 377 6.99 -35.46 24.05
C SER A 377 5.92 -36.40 23.49
N ARG A 378 4.69 -35.89 23.27
CA ARG A 378 3.60 -36.66 22.65
C ARG A 378 3.99 -37.16 21.26
N ARG A 379 4.63 -36.32 20.43
CA ARG A 379 5.08 -36.71 19.08
C ARG A 379 6.16 -37.79 19.10
N GLN A 380 7.14 -37.67 20.00
CA GLN A 380 8.20 -38.68 20.13
C GLN A 380 7.64 -40.04 20.55
N ASN A 381 6.66 -40.06 21.47
CA ASN A 381 5.99 -41.29 21.90
C ASN A 381 5.23 -41.97 20.75
N VAL A 382 4.54 -41.18 19.91
CA VAL A 382 3.84 -41.68 18.73
C VAL A 382 4.82 -42.25 17.70
N GLN A 383 5.91 -41.54 17.40
CA GLN A 383 6.95 -42.02 16.48
C GLN A 383 7.65 -43.29 16.98
N SER A 384 7.93 -43.39 18.29
CA SER A 384 8.50 -44.59 18.91
C SER A 384 7.56 -45.79 18.83
N SER A 385 6.26 -45.56 18.93
CA SER A 385 5.23 -46.60 18.85
C SER A 385 5.12 -47.18 17.43
N TYR A 386 5.20 -46.34 16.39
CA TYR A 386 5.22 -46.80 15.00
C TYR A 386 6.52 -47.51 14.61
N SER A 387 7.65 -47.10 15.19
CA SER A 387 8.96 -47.72 14.97
C SER A 387 9.09 -49.12 15.62
N SER A 388 8.19 -49.42 16.57
CA SER A 388 8.16 -50.69 17.31
C SER A 388 7.16 -51.70 16.75
N THR A 389 6.51 -51.39 15.62
CA THR A 389 5.64 -52.34 14.90
C THR A 389 6.53 -53.41 14.24
N PRO A 390 6.35 -54.72 14.53
CA PRO A 390 7.18 -55.76 13.93
C PRO A 390 7.01 -55.75 12.41
N ARG A 391 8.13 -55.82 11.67
CA ARG A 391 8.08 -56.16 10.24
C ARG A 391 7.32 -57.48 10.12
N LEU A 392 6.18 -57.47 9.42
CA LEU A 392 5.53 -58.70 8.96
C LEU A 392 6.58 -59.56 8.23
N PRO A 393 6.59 -60.88 8.45
CA PRO A 393 7.55 -61.75 7.81
C PRO A 393 7.41 -61.65 6.29
N SER A 394 8.54 -61.38 5.65
CA SER A 394 8.72 -61.49 4.20
C SER A 394 8.25 -62.89 3.77
N PHE A 395 7.13 -62.95 3.07
CA PHE A 395 6.79 -64.14 2.28
C PHE A 395 7.75 -64.19 1.10
N ALA A 396 8.71 -65.11 1.19
CA ALA A 396 9.57 -65.47 0.07
C ALA A 396 8.70 -66.06 -1.06
N PRO A 397 8.82 -65.59 -2.31
CA PRO A 397 8.21 -66.26 -3.45
C PRO A 397 8.98 -67.55 -3.72
N LYS A 398 8.26 -68.67 -3.80
CA LYS A 398 8.78 -69.91 -4.38
C LYS A 398 9.02 -69.67 -5.88
N GLY A 399 10.22 -70.01 -6.33
CA GLY A 399 10.61 -69.90 -7.73
C GLY A 399 9.83 -70.87 -8.62
N GLU A 400 9.59 -70.42 -9.84
CA GLU A 400 9.28 -71.26 -10.99
C GLU A 400 10.04 -70.69 -12.20
N GLU A 401 10.38 -71.60 -13.10
CA GLU A 401 11.55 -71.60 -13.97
C GLU A 401 11.55 -70.62 -15.16
N ALA A 402 12.78 -70.43 -15.66
CA ALA A 402 13.24 -69.80 -16.89
C ALA A 402 12.35 -69.88 -18.15
N ASN A 403 12.34 -68.80 -18.94
CA ASN A 403 12.88 -68.84 -20.32
C ASN A 403 13.23 -67.42 -20.84
N PRO A 404 14.21 -67.27 -21.76
CA PRO A 404 14.79 -66.00 -22.18
C PRO A 404 14.20 -65.48 -23.51
N GLU A 405 14.74 -64.33 -23.95
CA GLU A 405 14.54 -63.61 -25.23
C GLU A 405 13.55 -62.45 -25.22
N ALA A 406 14.08 -61.22 -25.20
CA ALA A 406 14.10 -60.34 -26.38
C ALA A 406 14.58 -58.94 -25.99
N SER A 407 15.72 -58.58 -26.58
CA SER A 407 16.29 -57.24 -26.78
C SER A 407 15.31 -56.21 -27.35
N PHE A 408 15.40 -54.94 -26.93
CA PHE A 408 15.19 -53.70 -27.72
C PHE A 408 15.48 -52.49 -26.78
N SER A 409 16.68 -51.92 -26.75
CA SER A 409 17.17 -50.71 -27.46
C SER A 409 16.38 -49.40 -27.30
N ASP A 410 17.15 -48.38 -26.93
CA ASP A 410 17.06 -46.95 -27.24
C ASP A 410 15.81 -46.13 -26.86
N SER A 411 16.01 -45.07 -26.07
CA SER A 411 16.27 -43.74 -26.65
C SER A 411 16.31 -42.65 -25.59
N SER A 412 17.38 -41.85 -25.66
CA SER A 412 17.57 -40.52 -25.09
C SER A 412 16.45 -39.54 -25.46
N SER A 413 16.16 -38.59 -24.58
CA SER A 413 15.76 -37.24 -25.02
C SER A 413 16.12 -36.20 -23.98
N SER A 414 17.18 -35.46 -24.31
CA SER A 414 17.60 -34.19 -23.74
C SER A 414 16.79 -33.06 -24.38
N TYR A 415 16.12 -32.23 -23.58
CA TYR A 415 15.55 -30.97 -24.05
C TYR A 415 16.52 -29.82 -23.76
N THR A 416 16.93 -29.16 -24.85
CA THR A 416 17.73 -27.95 -24.94
C THR A 416 16.90 -26.71 -24.62
N SER A 417 17.49 -25.77 -23.89
CA SER A 417 17.02 -24.39 -23.75
C SER A 417 17.65 -23.54 -24.86
N GLU A 418 16.82 -22.90 -25.68
CA GLU A 418 17.25 -21.82 -26.59
C GLU A 418 16.93 -20.47 -25.96
N SER A 419 17.99 -19.69 -25.77
CA SER A 419 18.00 -18.25 -25.54
C SER A 419 18.02 -17.54 -26.90
N SER A 420 17.10 -16.60 -27.11
CA SER A 420 17.13 -15.69 -28.25
C SER A 420 17.28 -14.25 -27.77
N ASP A 421 18.50 -13.74 -27.92
CA ASP A 421 18.81 -12.32 -28.08
C ASP A 421 18.52 -11.90 -29.53
N SER A 422 18.02 -10.68 -29.74
CA SER A 422 18.06 -9.78 -30.93
C SER A 422 16.94 -8.73 -30.70
N ASP A 423 17.05 -7.42 -30.91
CA ASP A 423 18.05 -6.47 -31.43
C ASP A 423 17.67 -5.08 -30.86
#